data_AF-A0A653QIR4-F1
#
_entry.id   AF-A0A653QIR4-F1
#
_cell.length_a   1.000
_cell.length_b   1.000
_cell.length_c   1.000
_cell.angle_alpha   90.00
_cell.angle_beta   90.00
_cell.angle_gamma   90.00
#
_symmetry.space_group_name_H-M   'P 1'
#
loop_
_entity.id
_entity.type
_entity.pdbx_description
1 polymer ?
#
loop_
_entity_poly.entity_id
_entity_poly.type
_entity_poly.pdbx_seq_one_letter_code
_entity_poly.pdbx_strand_id
1 'polypeptide(L)'
;MDQLATVLDFEFGMSQLSGNKTLLLTLLNKFSDEYRSANDDLQRLVKEGNFDEAYSLIHTLKGVAGNLGLFALHHASKPVEASVRNDKCLPDDYASFSALVDETIAAVDALSATPEPAAPEATSAVATQAREQFMAALKASEFISQSTLDEWLSALSLPPETKQGIEDAVDELDYDEAIALLEKA
;
A
#
# COMPACT_ATOMS: atom_id res chain seq x y z
N MET A 1 7.96 -12.35 22.11
CA MET A 1 6.67 -11.99 21.51
C MET A 1 6.33 -13.07 20.52
N ASP A 2 5.09 -13.56 20.55
CA ASP A 2 4.65 -14.74 19.81
C ASP A 2 4.49 -14.39 18.31
N GLN A 3 5.61 -14.43 17.57
CA GLN A 3 5.67 -14.10 16.14
C GLN A 3 4.76 -15.01 15.27
N LEU A 4 4.28 -16.12 15.85
CA LEU A 4 3.39 -17.09 15.22
C LEU A 4 1.96 -16.57 15.03
N ALA A 5 1.52 -15.58 15.80
CA ALA A 5 0.15 -15.04 15.73
C ALA A 5 0.06 -13.73 14.94
N THR A 6 1.18 -13.18 14.48
CA THR A 6 1.21 -11.89 13.78
C THR A 6 0.75 -12.08 12.33
N VAL A 7 -0.41 -11.50 11.98
CA VAL A 7 -0.95 -11.50 10.61
C VAL A 7 -0.02 -10.76 9.65
N LEU A 8 0.56 -9.64 10.08
CA LEU A 8 1.56 -8.89 9.33
C LEU A 8 2.59 -8.25 10.26
N ASP A 9 3.85 -8.64 10.09
CA ASP A 9 5.01 -8.00 10.71
C ASP A 9 5.63 -7.00 9.73
N PHE A 10 5.19 -5.74 9.84
CA PHE A 10 5.59 -4.67 8.92
C PHE A 10 7.07 -4.31 9.05
N GLU A 11 7.62 -4.35 10.27
CA GLU A 11 9.04 -4.08 10.51
C GLU A 11 9.92 -5.15 9.89
N PHE A 12 9.55 -6.42 10.04
CA PHE A 12 10.24 -7.52 9.38
C PHE A 12 10.18 -7.37 7.86
N GLY A 13 8.99 -7.16 7.28
CA GLY A 13 8.83 -6.98 5.83
C GLY A 13 9.68 -5.84 5.28
N MET A 14 9.75 -4.71 6.01
CA MET A 14 10.63 -3.59 5.64
C MET A 14 12.11 -3.96 5.71
N SER A 15 12.53 -4.71 6.73
CA SER A 15 13.92 -5.14 6.89
C SER A 15 14.39 -6.01 5.71
N GLN A 16 13.51 -6.86 5.17
CA GLN A 16 13.80 -7.69 4.00
C GLN A 16 14.03 -6.87 2.73
N LEU A 17 13.49 -5.64 2.69
CA LEU A 17 13.53 -4.75 1.54
C LEU A 17 14.44 -3.53 1.80
N SER A 18 15.39 -3.64 2.73
CA SER A 18 16.34 -2.57 3.08
C SER A 18 15.66 -1.25 3.47
N GLY A 19 14.50 -1.34 4.13
CA GLY A 19 13.70 -0.19 4.56
C GLY A 19 12.80 0.40 3.48
N ASN A 20 12.67 -0.21 2.31
CA ASN A 20 11.85 0.31 1.22
C ASN A 20 10.35 0.04 1.45
N LYS A 21 9.69 0.98 2.14
CA LYS A 21 8.25 0.95 2.45
C LYS A 21 7.37 0.87 1.19
N THR A 22 7.67 1.65 0.15
CA THR A 22 6.90 1.70 -1.09
C THR A 22 6.90 0.34 -1.80
N LEU A 23 8.07 -0.31 -1.85
CA LEU A 23 8.20 -1.65 -2.41
C LEU A 23 7.44 -2.68 -1.57
N LEU A 24 7.50 -2.60 -0.24
CA LEU A 24 6.74 -3.49 0.64
C LEU A 24 5.23 -3.41 0.35
N LEU A 25 4.67 -2.19 0.33
CA LEU A 25 3.25 -1.99 0.05
C LEU A 25 2.86 -2.47 -1.35
N THR A 26 3.73 -2.26 -2.35
CA THR A 26 3.52 -2.77 -3.71
C THR A 26 3.45 -4.30 -3.72
N LEU A 27 4.34 -4.98 -2.99
CA LEU A 27 4.36 -6.43 -2.93
C LEU A 27 3.19 -7.00 -2.11
N LEU A 28 2.78 -6.34 -1.03
CA LEU A 28 1.60 -6.70 -0.27
C LEU A 28 0.33 -6.58 -1.14
N ASN A 29 0.18 -5.49 -1.89
CA ASN A 29 -0.96 -5.34 -2.82
C ASN A 29 -0.99 -6.44 -3.88
N LYS A 30 0.14 -6.73 -4.51
CA LYS A 30 0.24 -7.85 -5.46
C LYS A 30 -0.12 -9.18 -4.82
N PHE A 31 0.30 -9.41 -3.57
CA PHE A 31 -0.09 -10.58 -2.81
C PHE A 31 -1.62 -10.65 -2.63
N SER A 32 -2.27 -9.55 -2.23
CA SER A 32 -3.73 -9.50 -2.08
C SER A 32 -4.44 -9.84 -3.39
N ASP A 33 -4.02 -9.23 -4.50
CA ASP A 33 -4.61 -9.45 -5.82
C ASP A 33 -4.43 -10.89 -6.32
N GLU A 34 -3.23 -11.45 -6.15
CA GLU A 34 -2.87 -12.79 -6.64
C GLU A 34 -3.54 -13.91 -5.84
N TYR A 35 -3.67 -13.74 -4.52
CA TYR A 35 -4.14 -14.81 -3.63
C TYR A 35 -5.58 -14.65 -3.15
N ARG A 36 -6.33 -13.65 -3.65
CA ARG A 36 -7.76 -13.47 -3.32
C ARG A 36 -8.61 -14.69 -3.59
N SER A 37 -8.31 -15.43 -4.65
CA SER A 37 -9.02 -16.65 -5.04
C SER A 37 -8.32 -17.93 -4.58
N ALA A 38 -7.26 -17.84 -3.77
CA ALA A 38 -6.45 -19.00 -3.40
C ALA A 38 -7.26 -20.09 -2.68
N ASN A 39 -8.24 -19.71 -1.85
CA ASN A 39 -9.11 -20.65 -1.15
C ASN A 39 -9.99 -21.45 -2.13
N ASP A 40 -10.61 -20.77 -3.09
CA ASP A 40 -11.47 -21.38 -4.10
C ASP A 40 -10.65 -22.28 -5.04
N ASP A 41 -9.48 -21.81 -5.47
CA ASP A 41 -8.57 -22.56 -6.33
C ASP A 41 -8.04 -23.82 -5.65
N LEU A 42 -7.61 -23.74 -4.39
CA LEU A 42 -7.16 -24.92 -3.64
C LEU A 42 -8.27 -25.97 -3.52
N GLN A 43 -9.48 -25.57 -3.16
CA GLN A 43 -10.62 -26.50 -3.06
C GLN A 43 -10.96 -27.13 -4.41
N ARG A 44 -10.96 -26.34 -5.48
CA ARG A 44 -11.21 -26.83 -6.84
C ARG A 44 -10.15 -27.84 -7.27
N LEU A 45 -8.87 -27.50 -7.15
CA LEU A 45 -7.76 -28.36 -7.54
C LEU A 45 -7.77 -29.69 -6.79
N VAL A 46 -8.01 -29.66 -5.47
CA VAL A 46 -8.12 -30.88 -4.66
C VAL A 46 -9.32 -31.73 -5.09
N LYS A 47 -10.48 -31.11 -5.37
CA LYS A 47 -11.69 -31.82 -5.84
C LYS A 47 -11.49 -32.46 -7.23
N GLU A 48 -10.73 -31.80 -8.10
CA GLU A 48 -10.39 -32.30 -9.44
C GLU A 48 -9.27 -33.36 -9.42
N GLY A 49 -8.62 -33.55 -8.27
CA GLY A 49 -7.49 -34.48 -8.11
C GLY A 49 -6.16 -33.92 -8.62
N ASN A 50 -6.09 -32.61 -8.88
CA ASN A 50 -4.91 -31.89 -9.37
C ASN A 50 -3.97 -31.53 -8.21
N PHE A 51 -3.47 -32.55 -7.50
CA PHE A 51 -2.69 -32.37 -6.26
C PHE A 51 -1.34 -31.71 -6.48
N ASP A 52 -0.70 -31.90 -7.63
CA ASP A 52 0.58 -31.26 -7.95
C ASP A 52 0.42 -29.74 -8.10
N GLU A 53 -0.66 -29.29 -8.74
CA GLU A 53 -1.00 -27.87 -8.88
C GLU A 53 -1.42 -27.27 -7.53
N ALA A 54 -2.24 -27.99 -6.75
CA ALA A 54 -2.62 -27.57 -5.40
C ALA A 54 -1.37 -27.42 -4.50
N TYR A 55 -0.44 -28.36 -4.59
CA TYR A 55 0.84 -28.31 -3.88
C TYR A 55 1.66 -27.10 -4.31
N SER A 56 1.77 -26.85 -5.62
CA SER A 56 2.51 -25.70 -6.13
C SER A 56 1.92 -24.37 -5.64
N LEU A 57 0.59 -24.25 -5.62
CA LEU A 57 -0.11 -23.05 -5.14
C LEU A 57 0.19 -22.80 -3.66
N ILE A 58 -0.01 -23.79 -2.78
CA ILE A 58 0.23 -23.63 -1.34
C ILE A 58 1.72 -23.45 -1.01
N HIS A 59 2.61 -24.10 -1.75
CA HIS A 59 4.06 -23.95 -1.59
C HIS A 59 4.52 -22.52 -1.88
N THR A 60 4.04 -21.95 -3.00
CA THR A 60 4.33 -20.57 -3.37
C THR A 60 3.74 -19.60 -2.36
N LEU A 61 2.47 -19.75 -1.99
CA LEU A 61 1.81 -18.90 -0.99
C LEU A 61 2.60 -18.88 0.33
N LYS A 62 3.00 -20.05 0.84
CA LYS A 62 3.83 -20.17 2.05
C LYS A 62 5.12 -19.37 1.94
N GLY A 63 5.82 -19.49 0.80
CA GLY A 63 7.10 -18.82 0.55
C GLY A 63 6.94 -17.30 0.52
N VAL A 64 5.96 -16.82 -0.24
CA VAL A 64 5.64 -15.39 -0.36
C VAL A 64 5.23 -14.82 1.01
N ALA A 65 4.35 -15.50 1.74
CA ALA A 65 3.92 -15.10 3.07
C ALA A 65 5.09 -14.95 4.05
N GLY A 66 6.02 -15.91 4.04
CA GLY A 66 7.23 -15.85 4.87
C GLY A 66 8.13 -14.66 4.54
N ASN A 67 8.31 -14.35 3.26
CA ASN A 67 9.17 -13.25 2.81
C ASN A 67 8.57 -11.86 3.09
N LEU A 68 7.24 -11.75 3.17
CA LEU A 68 6.53 -10.49 3.41
C LEU A 68 6.19 -10.25 4.89
N GLY A 69 6.58 -11.15 5.80
CA GLY A 69 6.26 -11.03 7.23
C GLY A 69 4.81 -11.41 7.57
N LEU A 70 4.12 -12.15 6.69
CA LEU A 70 2.77 -12.67 6.91
C LEU A 70 2.83 -13.97 7.71
N PHE A 71 3.36 -13.89 8.95
CA PHE A 71 3.82 -15.08 9.68
C PHE A 71 2.70 -16.03 10.12
N ALA A 72 1.55 -15.50 10.51
CA ALA A 72 0.40 -16.33 10.84
C ALA A 72 0.02 -17.22 9.63
N LEU A 73 -0.08 -16.62 8.44
CA LEU A 73 -0.41 -17.34 7.21
C LEU A 73 0.70 -18.31 6.79
N HIS A 74 1.97 -17.88 6.86
CA HIS A 74 3.12 -18.76 6.62
C HIS A 74 3.07 -19.99 7.51
N HIS A 75 2.74 -19.84 8.79
CA HIS A 75 2.64 -20.96 9.72
C HIS A 75 1.45 -21.87 9.40
N ALA A 76 0.26 -21.30 9.18
CA ALA A 76 -0.96 -22.05 8.87
C ALA A 76 -0.89 -22.81 7.53
N SER A 77 -0.09 -22.33 6.58
CA SER A 77 0.10 -23.02 5.29
C SER A 77 0.88 -24.33 5.39
N LYS A 78 1.70 -24.55 6.43
CA LYS A 78 2.54 -25.75 6.60
C LYS A 78 1.73 -27.05 6.70
N PRO A 79 0.70 -27.16 7.57
CA PRO A 79 -0.13 -28.37 7.61
C PRO A 79 -0.92 -28.58 6.31
N VAL A 80 -1.41 -27.50 5.68
CA VAL A 80 -2.12 -27.60 4.38
C VAL A 80 -1.20 -28.14 3.29
N GLU A 81 0.01 -27.60 3.16
CA GLU A 81 1.03 -28.08 2.21
C GLU A 81 1.36 -29.57 2.45
N ALA A 82 1.53 -29.97 3.71
CA ALA A 82 1.83 -31.35 4.07
C ALA A 82 0.69 -32.32 3.70
N SER A 83 -0.56 -31.97 4.03
CA SER A 83 -1.73 -32.80 3.70
C SER A 83 -1.96 -32.90 2.20
N VAL A 84 -1.82 -31.81 1.44
CA VAL A 84 -1.95 -31.84 -0.01
C VAL A 84 -0.88 -32.76 -0.64
N ARG A 85 0.36 -32.68 -0.15
CA ARG A 85 1.47 -33.48 -0.68
C ARG A 85 1.38 -34.97 -0.33
N ASN A 86 1.09 -35.28 0.94
CA ASN A 86 1.22 -36.65 1.46
C ASN A 86 -0.11 -37.40 1.45
N ASP A 87 -1.19 -36.72 1.83
CA ASP A 87 -2.49 -37.32 2.06
C ASP A 87 -3.46 -37.06 0.89
N LYS A 88 -3.06 -36.19 -0.05
CA LYS A 88 -3.87 -35.78 -1.22
C LYS A 88 -5.26 -35.30 -0.79
N CYS A 89 -5.29 -34.48 0.24
CA CYS A 89 -6.51 -33.87 0.77
C CYS A 89 -6.21 -32.52 1.42
N LEU A 90 -7.28 -31.77 1.72
CA LEU A 90 -7.20 -30.64 2.65
C LEU A 90 -7.35 -31.15 4.09
N PRO A 91 -6.66 -30.54 5.07
CA PRO A 91 -6.77 -30.94 6.47
C PRO A 91 -8.15 -30.61 7.05
N ASP A 92 -8.54 -31.30 8.13
CA ASP A 92 -9.85 -31.10 8.79
C ASP A 92 -10.06 -29.64 9.25
N ASP A 93 -8.99 -28.96 9.65
CA ASP A 93 -9.01 -27.56 10.09
C ASP A 93 -8.72 -26.55 8.95
N TYR A 94 -8.98 -26.94 7.69
CA TYR A 94 -8.79 -26.05 6.54
C TYR A 94 -9.59 -24.74 6.66
N ALA A 95 -10.73 -24.76 7.34
CA ALA A 95 -11.54 -23.55 7.57
C ALA A 95 -10.76 -22.45 8.30
N SER A 96 -9.89 -22.82 9.25
CA SER A 96 -9.06 -21.86 9.99
C SER A 96 -7.99 -21.24 9.08
N PHE A 97 -7.39 -22.02 8.20
CA PHE A 97 -6.47 -21.51 7.17
C PHE A 97 -7.20 -20.57 6.19
N SER A 98 -8.39 -20.97 5.73
CA SER A 98 -9.20 -20.17 4.80
C SER A 98 -9.54 -18.80 5.40
N ALA A 99 -10.02 -18.77 6.64
CA ALA A 99 -10.31 -17.53 7.35
C ALA A 99 -9.07 -16.64 7.51
N LEU A 100 -7.90 -17.24 7.73
CA LEU A 100 -6.65 -16.50 7.87
C LEU A 100 -6.16 -15.90 6.55
N VAL A 101 -6.38 -16.58 5.42
CA VAL A 101 -6.13 -16.00 4.09
C VAL A 101 -6.98 -14.74 3.91
N ASP A 102 -8.28 -14.84 4.20
CA ASP A 102 -9.22 -13.73 4.06
C ASP A 102 -8.89 -12.57 5.02
N GLU A 103 -8.52 -12.88 6.27
CA GLU A 103 -8.06 -11.90 7.26
C GLU A 103 -6.78 -11.21 6.80
N THR A 104 -5.83 -11.96 6.25
CA THR A 104 -4.56 -11.40 5.74
C THR A 104 -4.81 -10.46 4.56
N ILE A 105 -5.66 -10.87 3.61
CA ILE A 105 -6.07 -10.04 2.48
C ILE A 105 -6.77 -8.77 2.98
N ALA A 106 -7.72 -8.90 3.92
CA ALA A 106 -8.40 -7.75 4.49
C ALA A 106 -7.45 -6.79 5.22
N ALA A 107 -6.46 -7.31 5.95
CA ALA A 107 -5.44 -6.51 6.61
C ALA A 107 -4.55 -5.77 5.61
N VAL A 108 -4.17 -6.42 4.52
CA VAL A 108 -3.39 -5.81 3.43
C VAL A 108 -4.22 -4.76 2.69
N ASP A 109 -5.45 -5.10 2.31
CA ASP A 109 -6.37 -4.16 1.67
C ASP A 109 -6.60 -2.95 2.56
N ALA A 110 -6.72 -3.13 3.88
CA ALA A 110 -6.86 -2.03 4.83
C ALA A 110 -5.63 -1.13 4.93
N LEU A 111 -4.42 -1.57 4.55
CA LEU A 111 -3.22 -0.72 4.47
C LEU A 111 -3.18 0.15 3.21
N SER A 112 -3.86 -0.30 2.17
CA SER A 112 -3.98 0.41 0.89
C SER A 112 -5.28 1.22 0.80
N ALA A 113 -6.31 0.78 1.54
CA ALA A 113 -7.62 1.39 1.69
C ALA A 113 -7.75 2.15 3.01
N THR A 114 -6.70 2.22 3.82
CA THR A 114 -6.49 3.47 4.55
C THR A 114 -6.24 4.49 3.43
N PRO A 115 -7.17 5.43 3.13
CA PRO A 115 -6.64 6.77 3.06
C PRO A 115 -5.84 6.86 4.36
N GLU A 116 -4.57 7.23 4.29
CA GLU A 116 -3.92 7.90 5.42
C GLU A 116 -5.03 8.59 6.21
N PRO A 117 -5.27 8.27 7.50
CA PRO A 117 -6.18 9.07 8.25
C PRO A 117 -5.62 10.46 8.04
N ALA A 118 -6.35 11.27 7.27
CA ALA A 118 -6.39 12.68 7.43
C ALA A 118 -6.87 12.87 8.87
N ALA A 119 -5.97 12.59 9.82
CA ALA A 119 -5.88 13.33 11.03
C ALA A 119 -5.88 14.78 10.51
N PRO A 120 -6.84 15.60 10.92
CA PRO A 120 -7.00 16.97 10.43
C PRO A 120 -5.76 17.87 10.70
N GLU A 121 -4.68 17.31 11.24
CA GLU A 121 -3.40 17.97 11.50
C GLU A 121 -2.34 17.73 10.39
N ALA A 122 -2.38 16.62 9.65
CA ALA A 122 -1.37 16.30 8.62
C ALA A 122 -1.64 17.01 7.27
N THR A 123 -2.91 17.15 6.88
CA THR A 123 -3.30 17.98 5.73
C THR A 123 -2.93 19.45 5.97
N SER A 124 -3.04 19.91 7.22
CA SER A 124 -2.52 21.22 7.62
C SER A 124 -1.01 21.27 7.48
N ALA A 125 -0.26 20.27 7.92
CA ALA A 125 1.22 20.30 7.87
C ALA A 125 1.77 20.26 6.43
N VAL A 126 1.24 19.39 5.56
CA VAL A 126 1.67 19.32 4.15
C VAL A 126 1.23 20.56 3.38
N ALA A 127 -0.01 21.04 3.57
CA ALA A 127 -0.46 22.28 2.95
C ALA A 127 0.31 23.51 3.48
N THR A 128 0.63 23.54 4.78
CA THR A 128 1.46 24.61 5.38
C THR A 128 2.88 24.56 4.82
N GLN A 129 3.49 23.38 4.73
CA GLN A 129 4.83 23.22 4.16
C GLN A 129 4.86 23.59 2.67
N ALA A 130 3.89 23.13 1.89
CA ALA A 130 3.77 23.50 0.48
C ALA A 130 3.57 25.02 0.33
N ARG A 131 2.73 25.64 1.18
CA ARG A 131 2.51 27.10 1.19
C ARG A 131 3.79 27.84 1.54
N GLU A 132 4.52 27.41 2.56
CA GLU A 132 5.78 28.04 2.99
C GLU A 132 6.87 27.92 1.93
N GLN A 133 7.05 26.74 1.34
CA GLN A 133 8.02 26.52 0.27
C GLN A 133 7.67 27.32 -0.98
N PHE A 134 6.40 27.31 -1.38
CA PHE A 134 5.95 28.08 -2.54
C PHE A 134 6.13 29.58 -2.31
N MET A 135 5.72 30.09 -1.14
CA MET A 135 5.90 31.49 -0.76
C MET A 135 7.38 31.89 -0.69
N ALA A 136 8.25 31.01 -0.21
CA ALA A 136 9.70 31.24 -0.17
C ALA A 136 10.30 31.31 -1.57
N ALA A 137 9.92 30.39 -2.47
CA ALA A 137 10.36 30.36 -3.85
C ALA A 137 9.94 31.63 -4.62
N LEU A 138 8.68 32.06 -4.46
CA LEU A 138 8.16 33.30 -5.05
C LEU A 138 8.93 34.53 -4.53
N LYS A 139 9.14 34.64 -3.21
CA LYS A 139 9.90 35.75 -2.58
C LYS A 139 11.37 35.77 -2.97
N ALA A 140 11.96 34.61 -3.22
CA ALA A 140 13.33 34.48 -3.69
C ALA A 140 13.45 34.65 -5.21
N SER A 141 12.33 34.83 -5.92
CA SER A 141 12.26 34.84 -7.39
C SER A 141 12.95 33.63 -8.02
N GLU A 142 12.85 32.48 -7.36
CA GLU A 142 13.43 31.23 -7.83
C GLU A 142 12.61 30.64 -8.97
N PHE A 143 13.29 29.97 -9.90
CA PHE A 143 12.61 29.25 -10.97
C PHE A 143 11.81 28.08 -10.39
N ILE A 144 10.50 28.07 -10.63
CA ILE A 144 9.59 27.01 -10.23
C ILE A 144 9.29 26.17 -11.47
N SER A 145 9.57 24.86 -11.40
CA SER A 145 9.22 23.96 -12.50
C SER A 145 7.72 23.68 -12.52
N GLN A 146 7.15 23.42 -13.70
CA GLN A 146 5.72 23.11 -13.85
C GLN A 146 5.28 21.93 -12.96
N SER A 147 6.11 20.88 -12.86
CA SER A 147 5.82 19.73 -11.99
C SER A 147 5.82 20.08 -10.50
N THR A 148 6.70 20.99 -10.07
CA THR A 148 6.74 21.49 -8.69
C THR A 148 5.54 22.38 -8.39
N LEU A 149 5.13 23.21 -9.34
CA LEU A 149 3.96 24.06 -9.25
C LEU A 149 2.68 23.22 -9.10
N ASP A 150 2.51 22.20 -9.95
CA ASP A 150 1.39 21.26 -9.88
C ASP A 150 1.31 20.56 -8.51
N GLU A 151 2.45 20.14 -7.96
CA GLU A 151 2.54 19.50 -6.66
C GLU A 151 2.07 20.42 -5.52
N TRP A 152 2.58 21.66 -5.49
CA TRP A 152 2.19 22.64 -4.49
C TRP A 152 0.71 23.05 -4.62
N LEU A 153 0.22 23.32 -5.83
CA LEU A 153 -1.18 23.67 -6.07
C LEU A 153 -2.15 22.52 -5.76
N SER A 154 -1.73 21.28 -5.99
CA SER A 154 -2.48 20.09 -5.59
C SER A 154 -2.60 19.99 -4.06
N ALA A 155 -1.52 20.26 -3.33
CA ALA A 155 -1.50 20.21 -1.87
C ALA A 155 -2.36 21.31 -1.22
N LEU A 156 -2.42 22.51 -1.82
CA LEU A 156 -3.10 23.69 -1.24
C LEU A 156 -4.62 23.66 -1.34
N SER A 157 -5.22 22.72 -2.07
CA SER A 157 -6.69 22.57 -2.21
C SER A 157 -7.42 23.90 -2.58
N LEU A 158 -6.81 24.71 -3.43
CA LEU A 158 -7.32 26.03 -3.84
C LEU A 158 -8.51 25.93 -4.82
N PRO A 159 -9.38 26.95 -4.88
CA PRO A 159 -10.38 27.07 -5.94
C PRO A 159 -9.73 27.07 -7.33
N PRO A 160 -10.39 26.51 -8.36
CA PRO A 160 -9.83 26.42 -9.71
C PRO A 160 -9.48 27.81 -10.29
N GLU A 161 -10.26 28.84 -9.98
CA GLU A 161 -10.02 30.22 -10.41
C GLU A 161 -8.71 30.77 -9.82
N THR A 162 -8.43 30.45 -8.55
CA THR A 162 -7.20 30.87 -7.86
C THR A 162 -5.98 30.10 -8.37
N LYS A 163 -6.11 28.79 -8.63
CA LYS A 163 -5.02 27.99 -9.20
C LYS A 163 -4.59 28.54 -10.55
N GLN A 164 -5.55 28.78 -11.43
CA GLN A 164 -5.28 29.29 -12.77
C GLN A 164 -4.62 30.67 -12.74
N GLY A 165 -5.10 31.58 -11.90
CA GLY A 165 -4.45 32.90 -11.75
C GLY A 165 -3.02 32.82 -11.20
N ILE A 166 -2.73 31.86 -10.32
CA ILE A 166 -1.36 31.65 -9.81
C ILE A 166 -0.46 31.05 -10.89
N GLU A 167 -0.96 30.08 -11.68
CA GLU A 167 -0.23 29.49 -12.81
C GLU A 167 0.12 30.57 -13.83
N ASP A 168 -0.86 31.38 -14.24
CA ASP A 168 -0.67 32.47 -15.20
C ASP A 168 0.38 33.48 -14.69
N ALA A 169 0.30 33.87 -13.40
CA ALA A 169 1.26 34.80 -12.80
C ALA A 169 2.69 34.23 -12.71
N VAL A 170 2.85 32.94 -12.41
CA VAL A 170 4.17 32.27 -12.41
C VAL A 170 4.74 32.16 -13.82
N ASP A 171 3.91 31.84 -14.82
CA ASP A 171 4.31 31.77 -16.23
C ASP A 171 4.70 33.14 -16.79
N GLU A 172 4.03 34.21 -16.35
CA GLU A 172 4.37 35.60 -16.68
C GLU A 172 5.54 36.17 -15.84
N LEU A 173 6.08 35.39 -14.90
CA LEU A 173 7.11 35.81 -13.93
C LEU A 173 6.67 36.96 -13.01
N ASP A 174 5.36 37.17 -12.85
CA ASP A 174 4.76 38.12 -11.92
C ASP A 174 4.60 37.46 -10.54
N TYR A 175 5.73 37.31 -9.84
CA TYR A 175 5.75 36.69 -8.52
C TYR A 175 4.98 37.50 -7.46
N ASP A 176 4.84 38.81 -7.64
CA ASP A 176 4.10 39.68 -6.72
C ASP A 176 2.58 39.39 -6.82
N GLU A 177 2.06 39.21 -8.03
CA GLU A 177 0.68 38.80 -8.26
C GLU A 177 0.41 37.38 -7.75
N ALA A 178 1.33 36.44 -8.00
CA ALA A 178 1.24 35.08 -7.47
C ALA A 178 1.18 35.05 -5.93
N ILE A 179 2.01 35.86 -5.25
CA ILE A 179 1.98 36.01 -3.79
C ILE A 179 0.64 36.58 -3.32
N ALA A 180 0.13 37.63 -3.98
CA ALA A 180 -1.13 38.26 -3.59
C ALA A 180 -2.33 37.32 -3.73
N LEU A 181 -2.34 36.46 -4.76
CA LEU A 181 -3.36 35.43 -4.95
C LEU A 181 -3.25 34.34 -3.87
N LEU A 182 -2.02 33.92 -3.56
CA LEU A 182 -1.75 32.94 -2.51
C LEU A 182 -2.09 33.45 -1.11
N GLU A 183 -1.96 34.75 -0.81
CA GLU A 183 -2.35 35.34 0.49
C GLU A 183 -3.86 35.51 0.66
N LYS A 184 -4.60 35.70 -0.44
CA LYS A 184 -6.07 35.88 -0.43
C LYS A 184 -6.84 34.57 -0.32
N ALA A 185 -6.17 33.44 -0.56
CA ALA A 185 -6.76 32.11 -0.57
C ALA A 185 -6.57 31.36 0.75
#